data_AF-A0A933WVR3-F1
#
_entry.id   AF-A0A933WVR3-F1
#
_cell.length_a   1.000
_cell.length_b   1.000
_cell.length_c   1.000
_cell.angle_alpha   90.00
_cell.angle_beta   90.00
_cell.angle_gamma   90.00
#
_symmetry.space_group_name_H-M   'P 1'
#
loop_
_entity.id
_entity.type
_entity.pdbx_description
1 polymer ?
#
loop_
_entity_poly.entity_id
_entity_poly.type
_entity_poly.pdbx_seq_one_letter_code
_entity_poly.pdbx_strand_id
1 'polypeptide(L)'
;MKLIATFLLGAAAIGGTILLLESRVSGVPVEAAPRPSAIEGEVRALLAAVPFALEEPWTHAWRAERPEFRGGWLVVLEVDPKLVEPTELAQPVLCAAGETVERLNHGHASGRVVGIVPSVLGPDGLPELELARATFYFGAPALPEAVGARWIEREFTAATQRGRAPFGADAIAAARGQGGAPIVVRDRVELDRLAAQWILEHAPEEKARADQMLVPVTR
;
A
#
# COMPACT_ATOMS: atom_id res chain seq x y z
N MET A 1 81.12 19.50 -25.89
CA MET A 1 81.58 18.73 -27.05
C MET A 1 80.46 18.75 -28.10
N LYS A 2 80.69 19.43 -29.25
CA LYS A 2 79.92 19.46 -30.54
C LYS A 2 78.40 19.80 -30.45
N LEU A 3 77.85 20.95 -30.87
CA LEU A 3 77.83 21.67 -32.18
C LEU A 3 77.24 20.84 -33.35
N ILE A 4 76.28 21.47 -34.07
CA ILE A 4 75.60 21.16 -35.36
C ILE A 4 74.06 21.19 -35.14
N ALA A 5 73.25 22.19 -35.51
CA ALA A 5 73.05 22.98 -36.75
C ALA A 5 72.19 22.28 -37.83
N THR A 6 71.27 23.08 -38.41
CA THR A 6 70.74 22.99 -39.80
C THR A 6 69.41 22.23 -39.97
N PHE A 7 68.25 22.94 -40.06
CA PHE A 7 67.49 23.38 -41.28
C PHE A 7 66.66 22.23 -41.91
N LEU A 8 65.50 22.37 -42.55
CA LEU A 8 64.42 23.37 -42.73
C LEU A 8 63.39 22.66 -43.65
N LEU A 9 62.15 23.18 -43.71
CA LEU A 9 61.12 22.96 -44.76
C LEU A 9 60.43 21.57 -44.80
N GLY A 10 59.11 21.43 -44.97
CA GLY A 10 58.07 22.42 -45.26
C GLY A 10 56.70 21.78 -45.56
N ALA A 11 55.74 22.68 -45.84
CA ALA A 11 54.40 22.49 -46.44
C ALA A 11 53.33 21.73 -45.59
N ALA A 12 52.32 22.38 -45.00
CA ALA A 12 51.17 23.09 -45.59
C ALA A 12 50.05 22.17 -46.12
N ALA A 13 48.92 22.12 -45.40
CA ALA A 13 47.54 21.94 -45.89
C ALA A 13 46.60 22.00 -44.67
N ILE A 14 45.94 23.14 -44.40
CA ILE A 14 44.53 23.40 -44.78
C ILE A 14 43.61 22.22 -44.44
N GLY A 15 42.89 22.32 -43.33
CA GLY A 15 41.80 21.43 -42.95
C GLY A 15 41.02 22.05 -41.81
N GLY A 16 39.79 22.47 -42.09
CA GLY A 16 39.00 23.39 -41.26
C GLY A 16 38.76 22.93 -39.83
N THR A 17 38.86 23.88 -38.91
CA THR A 17 38.34 23.78 -37.55
C THR A 17 36.81 23.69 -37.62
N ILE A 18 36.28 22.47 -37.63
CA ILE A 18 34.88 22.25 -37.29
C ILE A 18 34.79 22.44 -35.77
N LEU A 19 34.30 23.59 -35.35
CA LEU A 19 33.79 23.83 -34.00
C LEU A 19 32.54 22.94 -33.82
N LEU A 20 32.76 21.69 -33.39
CA LEU A 20 31.72 20.85 -32.84
C LEU A 20 31.30 21.46 -31.50
N LEU A 21 30.24 22.27 -31.53
CA LEU A 21 29.44 22.53 -30.33
C LEU A 21 28.84 21.20 -29.90
N GLU A 22 29.48 20.52 -28.96
CA GLU A 22 28.85 19.45 -28.19
C GLU A 22 27.75 20.08 -27.33
N SER A 23 26.54 20.16 -27.88
CA SER A 23 25.33 20.35 -27.11
C SER A 23 25.14 19.10 -26.24
N ARG A 24 25.75 19.12 -25.05
CA ARG A 24 25.42 18.20 -23.95
C ARG A 24 24.01 18.52 -23.47
N VAL A 25 23.02 18.06 -24.21
CA VAL A 25 21.70 17.84 -23.65
C VAL A 25 21.84 16.60 -22.78
N SER A 26 22.18 16.83 -21.51
CA SER A 26 22.02 15.85 -20.44
C SER A 26 20.53 15.52 -20.35
N GLY A 27 20.08 14.58 -21.17
CA GLY A 27 18.79 13.94 -21.04
C GLY A 27 18.85 13.00 -19.85
N VAL A 28 18.84 13.54 -18.63
CA VAL A 28 18.32 12.79 -17.50
C VAL A 28 16.81 12.78 -17.70
N PRO A 29 16.16 11.62 -17.90
CA PRO A 29 14.72 11.55 -17.74
C PRO A 29 14.44 11.99 -16.31
N VAL A 30 13.95 13.21 -16.13
CA VAL A 30 13.32 13.61 -14.89
C VAL A 30 12.02 12.82 -14.86
N GLU A 31 12.09 11.60 -14.33
CA GLU A 31 10.93 10.89 -13.86
C GLU A 31 10.27 11.81 -12.84
N ALA A 32 9.24 12.54 -13.31
CA ALA A 32 8.51 13.46 -12.47
C ALA A 32 7.94 12.62 -11.34
N ALA A 33 8.50 12.78 -10.13
CA ALA A 33 8.00 12.11 -8.96
C ALA A 33 6.48 12.37 -8.92
N PRO A 34 5.64 11.32 -8.90
CA PRO A 34 4.20 11.52 -8.89
C PRO A 34 3.87 12.44 -7.72
N ARG A 35 3.24 13.58 -8.03
CA ARG A 35 2.82 14.53 -7.00
C ARG A 35 1.89 13.76 -6.06
N PRO A 36 2.03 13.89 -4.73
CA PRO A 36 1.09 13.27 -3.81
C PRO A 36 -0.33 13.66 -4.21
N SER A 37 -1.15 12.69 -4.58
CA SER A 37 -2.53 12.96 -4.97
C SER A 37 -3.25 13.61 -3.80
N ALA A 38 -3.86 14.78 -4.01
CA ALA A 38 -4.72 15.42 -3.03
C ALA A 38 -6.04 14.64 -2.98
N ILE A 39 -6.02 13.45 -2.39
CA ILE A 39 -7.24 12.70 -2.14
C ILE A 39 -7.99 13.41 -1.02
N GLU A 40 -9.17 13.92 -1.37
CA GLU A 40 -10.16 14.40 -0.41
C GLU A 40 -10.96 13.21 0.12
N GLY A 41 -11.20 13.16 1.44
CA GLY A 41 -11.84 12.04 2.13
C GLY A 41 -10.89 11.28 3.06
N GLU A 42 -11.45 10.44 3.93
CA GLU A 42 -10.71 9.83 5.04
C GLU A 42 -11.27 8.50 5.50
N VAL A 43 -10.46 7.80 6.30
CA VAL A 43 -10.91 6.73 7.18
C VAL A 43 -11.41 7.40 8.47
N ARG A 44 -12.71 7.33 8.72
CA ARG A 44 -13.40 8.08 9.78
C ARG A 44 -13.30 7.39 11.13
N ALA A 45 -13.35 6.06 11.16
CA ALA A 45 -13.29 5.29 12.39
C ALA A 45 -12.77 3.87 12.16
N LEU A 46 -12.22 3.29 13.24
CA LEU A 46 -11.99 1.86 13.38
C LEU A 46 -13.11 1.31 14.28
N LEU A 47 -13.98 0.46 13.71
CA LEU A 47 -15.19 -0.03 14.38
C LEU A 47 -14.96 -1.36 15.11
N ALA A 48 -14.20 -2.26 14.49
CA ALA A 48 -13.80 -3.53 15.06
C ALA A 48 -12.38 -3.90 14.61
N ALA A 49 -11.64 -4.59 15.47
CA ALA A 49 -10.31 -5.09 15.15
C ALA A 49 -10.00 -6.35 15.95
N VAL A 50 -9.58 -7.41 15.27
CA VAL A 50 -9.15 -8.65 15.91
C VAL A 50 -7.79 -9.07 15.35
N PRO A 51 -6.81 -9.42 16.19
CA PRO A 51 -5.57 -9.98 15.69
C PRO A 51 -5.82 -11.42 15.22
N PHE A 52 -5.18 -11.81 14.14
CA PHE A 52 -5.27 -13.17 13.61
C PHE A 52 -3.89 -13.78 13.33
N ALA A 53 -3.86 -15.11 13.35
CA ALA A 53 -2.78 -15.94 12.85
C ALA A 53 -3.31 -17.01 11.87
N LEU A 54 -2.49 -17.33 10.87
CA LEU A 54 -2.71 -18.38 9.88
C LEU A 54 -1.70 -19.51 10.11
N GLU A 55 -2.15 -20.75 10.08
CA GLU A 55 -1.25 -21.91 10.07
C GLU A 55 -0.50 -21.99 8.73
N GLU A 56 -1.21 -21.77 7.62
CA GLU A 56 -0.66 -21.69 6.26
C GLU A 56 -0.40 -20.21 5.86
N PRO A 57 0.83 -19.84 5.43
CA PRO A 57 1.10 -18.49 4.96
C PRO A 57 0.26 -18.14 3.73
N TRP A 58 -0.03 -16.85 3.58
CA TRP A 58 -0.75 -16.32 2.42
C TRP A 58 0.05 -15.21 1.75
N THR A 59 -0.04 -15.12 0.42
CA THR A 59 0.61 -14.08 -0.36
C THR A 59 -0.27 -12.83 -0.44
N HIS A 60 0.25 -11.70 0.03
CA HIS A 60 -0.45 -10.42 -0.07
C HIS A 60 -0.50 -9.92 -1.52
N ALA A 61 -1.70 -9.74 -2.06
CA ALA A 61 -1.88 -9.40 -3.47
C ALA A 61 -1.83 -7.89 -3.76
N TRP A 62 -1.92 -7.03 -2.73
CA TRP A 62 -2.02 -5.57 -2.89
C TRP A 62 -0.68 -4.85 -2.89
N ARG A 63 0.42 -5.60 -2.99
CA ARG A 63 1.78 -5.07 -3.04
C ARG A 63 2.57 -5.64 -4.19
N ALA A 64 3.42 -4.81 -4.78
CA ALA A 64 4.32 -5.17 -5.86
C ALA A 64 5.26 -6.31 -5.46
N GLU A 65 5.74 -6.30 -4.21
CA GLU A 65 6.66 -7.33 -3.71
C GLU A 65 5.98 -8.66 -3.38
N ARG A 66 4.64 -8.67 -3.31
CA ARG A 66 3.82 -9.85 -2.94
C ARG A 66 4.34 -10.58 -1.69
N PRO A 67 4.52 -9.89 -0.55
CA PRO A 67 5.05 -10.51 0.65
C PRO A 67 4.11 -11.61 1.17
N GLU A 68 4.68 -12.67 1.72
CA GLU A 68 3.92 -13.66 2.47
C GLU A 68 3.68 -13.20 3.91
N PHE A 69 2.51 -13.49 4.46
CA PHE A 69 2.19 -13.24 5.86
C PHE A 69 1.51 -14.44 6.50
N ARG A 70 1.69 -14.57 7.81
CA ARG A 70 1.02 -15.57 8.66
C ARG A 70 0.15 -14.95 9.73
N GLY A 71 -0.02 -13.63 9.72
CA GLY A 71 -0.83 -12.94 10.71
C GLY A 71 -1.03 -11.48 10.38
N GLY A 72 -1.77 -10.81 11.25
CA GLY A 72 -2.16 -9.43 11.05
C GLY A 72 -3.41 -9.07 11.82
N TRP A 73 -4.08 -8.03 11.35
CA TRP A 73 -5.36 -7.59 11.88
C TRP A 73 -6.47 -7.79 10.86
N LEU A 74 -7.59 -8.37 11.28
CA LEU A 74 -8.86 -8.24 10.57
C LEU A 74 -9.56 -7.03 11.18
N VAL A 75 -9.93 -6.07 10.34
CA VAL A 75 -10.47 -4.77 10.77
C VAL A 75 -11.78 -4.45 10.07
N VAL A 76 -12.60 -3.65 10.73
CA VAL A 76 -13.76 -2.97 10.14
C VAL A 76 -13.53 -1.47 10.27
N LEU A 77 -13.50 -0.80 9.12
CA LEU A 77 -13.21 0.62 8.99
C LEU A 77 -14.45 1.34 8.48
N GLU A 78 -14.79 2.48 9.08
CA GLU A 78 -15.69 3.44 8.46
C GLU A 78 -14.89 4.36 7.54
N VAL A 79 -15.31 4.48 6.28
CA VAL A 79 -14.59 5.21 5.23
C VAL A 79 -15.51 6.15 4.48
N ASP A 80 -14.95 7.12 3.76
CA ASP A 80 -15.70 7.86 2.76
C ASP A 80 -16.08 6.93 1.59
N PRO A 81 -17.38 6.69 1.31
CA PRO A 81 -17.83 5.78 0.26
C PRO A 81 -17.29 6.13 -1.13
N LYS A 82 -17.04 7.41 -1.40
CA LYS A 82 -16.55 7.89 -2.70
C LYS A 82 -15.12 7.41 -3.00
N LEU A 83 -14.36 7.04 -1.97
CA LEU A 83 -12.98 6.55 -2.14
C LEU A 83 -12.91 5.05 -2.44
N VAL A 84 -14.03 4.35 -2.28
CA VAL A 84 -14.11 2.90 -2.44
C VAL A 84 -15.16 2.47 -3.46
N GLU A 85 -15.69 3.44 -4.22
CA GLU A 85 -16.56 3.19 -5.36
C GLU A 85 -15.77 2.39 -6.43
N PRO A 86 -16.31 1.26 -6.91
CA PRO A 86 -15.69 0.51 -8.00
C PRO A 86 -15.55 1.38 -9.25
N THR A 87 -14.33 1.44 -9.78
CA THR A 87 -14.05 2.09 -11.06
C THR A 87 -13.24 1.16 -11.97
N GLU A 88 -13.30 1.42 -13.27
CA GLU A 88 -12.47 0.76 -14.30
C GLU A 88 -11.00 1.25 -14.31
N LEU A 89 -10.66 2.19 -13.43
CA LEU A 89 -9.34 2.80 -13.33
C LEU A 89 -8.65 2.37 -12.03
N ALA A 90 -7.38 2.78 -11.88
CA ALA A 90 -6.69 2.66 -10.60
C ALA A 90 -7.53 3.32 -9.48
N GLN A 91 -7.62 2.65 -8.33
CA GLN A 91 -8.40 3.09 -7.18
C GLN A 91 -7.47 3.57 -6.06
N PRO A 92 -7.92 4.50 -5.20
CA PRO A 92 -7.19 4.85 -3.98
C PRO A 92 -6.82 3.61 -3.18
N VAL A 93 -5.58 3.54 -2.75
CA VAL A 93 -5.08 2.40 -1.96
C VAL A 93 -5.26 2.70 -0.50
N LEU A 94 -5.99 1.83 0.20
CA LEU A 94 -6.15 1.93 1.64
C LEU A 94 -4.89 1.38 2.34
N CYS A 95 -4.34 2.15 3.26
CA CYS A 95 -3.13 1.82 3.99
C CYS A 95 -3.32 1.96 5.50
N ALA A 96 -2.50 1.22 6.25
CA ALA A 96 -2.38 1.29 7.70
C ALA A 96 -0.88 1.37 8.05
N ALA A 97 -0.44 2.52 8.52
CA ALA A 97 0.98 2.84 8.70
C ALA A 97 1.81 2.54 7.44
N GLY A 98 2.74 1.59 7.53
CA GLY A 98 3.64 1.16 6.47
C GLY A 98 3.17 -0.04 5.66
N GLU A 99 1.89 -0.42 5.76
CA GLU A 99 1.32 -1.56 5.05
C GLU A 99 0.00 -1.17 4.35
N THR A 100 -0.38 -1.94 3.34
CA THR A 100 -1.64 -1.83 2.61
C THR A 100 -2.72 -2.70 3.26
N VAL A 101 -3.95 -2.20 3.25
CA VAL A 101 -5.12 -2.94 3.71
C VAL A 101 -5.71 -3.69 2.53
N GLU A 102 -5.73 -5.01 2.59
CA GLU A 102 -6.46 -5.84 1.64
C GLU A 102 -7.96 -5.73 1.93
N ARG A 103 -8.71 -5.10 1.01
CA ARG A 103 -10.16 -4.94 1.13
C ARG A 103 -10.88 -6.25 0.78
N LEU A 104 -11.75 -6.72 1.67
CA LEU A 104 -12.52 -7.97 1.47
C LEU A 104 -13.91 -7.72 0.89
N ASN A 105 -14.43 -6.51 1.10
CA ASN A 105 -15.61 -5.97 0.44
C ASN A 105 -15.28 -4.63 -0.25
N HIS A 106 -16.25 -4.02 -0.92
CA HIS A 106 -16.00 -2.75 -1.61
C HIS A 106 -16.09 -1.60 -0.60
N GLY A 107 -17.20 -1.49 0.12
CA GLY A 107 -17.51 -0.47 1.12
C GLY A 107 -18.26 0.76 0.58
N HIS A 108 -18.56 0.82 -0.71
CA HIS A 108 -19.25 1.98 -1.31
C HIS A 108 -20.74 2.03 -0.96
N ALA A 109 -21.38 0.88 -0.74
CA ALA A 109 -22.81 0.83 -0.40
C ALA A 109 -23.04 1.09 1.10
N SER A 110 -22.13 0.63 1.96
CA SER A 110 -22.24 0.69 3.41
C SER A 110 -21.42 1.82 4.06
N GLY A 111 -20.47 2.41 3.33
CA GLY A 111 -19.42 3.26 3.91
C GLY A 111 -18.47 2.51 4.84
N ARG A 112 -18.42 1.18 4.74
CA ARG A 112 -17.64 0.32 5.65
C ARG A 112 -16.82 -0.70 4.89
N VAL A 113 -15.54 -0.78 5.25
CA VAL A 113 -14.58 -1.73 4.70
C VAL A 113 -14.21 -2.75 5.77
N VAL A 114 -14.46 -4.02 5.49
CA VAL A 114 -13.81 -5.15 6.16
C VAL A 114 -12.51 -5.43 5.43
N GLY A 115 -11.39 -5.43 6.15
CA GLY A 115 -10.07 -5.55 5.54
C GLY A 115 -9.07 -6.31 6.38
N ILE A 116 -8.02 -6.79 5.72
CA ILE A 116 -6.86 -7.42 6.35
C ILE A 116 -5.69 -6.46 6.32
N VAL A 117 -5.03 -6.28 7.46
CA VAL A 117 -3.76 -5.58 7.57
C VAL A 117 -2.68 -6.61 7.91
N PRO A 118 -1.88 -7.06 6.93
CA PRO A 118 -0.79 -7.99 7.19
C PRO A 118 0.21 -7.45 8.22
N SER A 119 0.75 -8.33 9.05
CA SER A 119 1.83 -8.00 9.99
C SER A 119 2.66 -9.24 10.27
N VAL A 120 3.93 -9.03 10.59
CA VAL A 120 4.73 -10.04 11.27
C VAL A 120 4.11 -10.32 12.64
N LEU A 121 4.15 -11.58 13.07
CA LEU A 121 3.74 -12.00 14.41
C LEU A 121 4.95 -11.95 15.34
N GLY A 122 4.76 -11.35 16.51
CA GLY A 122 5.73 -11.33 17.59
C GLY A 122 5.81 -12.67 18.34
N PRO A 123 6.66 -12.73 19.38
CA PRO A 123 6.89 -13.95 20.17
C PRO A 123 5.65 -14.44 20.93
N ASP A 124 4.70 -13.54 21.19
CA ASP A 124 3.44 -13.79 21.88
C ASP A 124 2.31 -14.22 20.92
N GLY A 125 2.62 -14.36 19.62
CA GLY A 125 1.64 -14.70 18.60
C GLY A 125 0.71 -13.56 18.20
N LEU A 126 1.00 -12.32 18.64
CA LEU A 126 0.23 -11.13 18.25
C LEU A 126 0.94 -10.35 17.12
N PRO A 127 0.20 -9.57 16.32
CA PRO A 127 0.79 -8.69 15.32
C PRO A 127 1.76 -7.66 15.93
N GLU A 128 2.96 -7.52 15.35
CA GLU A 128 3.89 -6.45 15.70
C GLU A 128 3.35 -5.05 15.33
N LEU A 129 2.45 -4.96 14.34
CA LEU A 129 1.76 -3.72 14.02
C LEU A 129 0.84 -3.29 15.17
N GLU A 130 1.24 -2.25 15.89
CA GLU A 130 0.44 -1.64 16.95
C GLU A 130 -0.62 -0.68 16.38
N LEU A 131 -1.90 -1.05 16.44
CA LEU A 131 -3.00 -0.21 15.94
C LEU A 131 -3.07 1.19 16.59
N ALA A 132 -2.68 1.32 17.86
CA ALA A 132 -2.65 2.61 18.56
C ALA A 132 -1.65 3.61 17.98
N ARG A 133 -0.70 3.15 17.17
CA ARG A 133 0.30 3.97 16.48
C ARG A 133 0.09 3.97 14.97
N ALA A 134 -0.82 3.16 14.47
CA ALA A 134 -1.10 3.04 13.05
C ALA A 134 -2.05 4.16 12.59
N THR A 135 -1.60 4.95 11.62
CA THR A 135 -2.49 5.87 10.91
C THR A 135 -3.13 5.11 9.76
N PHE A 136 -4.46 5.14 9.67
CA PHE A 136 -5.21 4.65 8.52
C PHE A 136 -5.44 5.80 7.52
N TYR A 137 -5.16 5.56 6.25
CA TYR A 137 -5.25 6.61 5.22
C TYR A 137 -5.45 6.01 3.83
N PHE A 138 -5.98 6.82 2.92
CA PHE A 138 -5.97 6.51 1.49
C PHE A 138 -4.78 7.20 0.83
N GLY A 139 -3.91 6.40 0.19
CA GLY A 139 -2.87 6.86 -0.71
C GLY A 139 -3.41 7.04 -2.14
N ALA A 140 -2.61 7.68 -3.00
CA ALA A 140 -2.95 7.94 -4.40
C ALA A 140 -3.53 6.70 -5.13
N PRO A 141 -4.35 6.87 -6.18
CA PRO A 141 -4.78 5.73 -6.97
C PRO A 141 -3.60 4.98 -7.60
N ALA A 142 -3.55 3.67 -7.41
CA ALA A 142 -2.49 2.82 -7.94
C ALA A 142 -2.97 1.39 -8.18
N LEU A 143 -2.32 0.71 -9.11
CA LEU A 143 -2.48 -0.73 -9.30
C LEU A 143 -1.53 -1.48 -8.35
N PRO A 144 -1.86 -2.72 -7.90
CA PRO A 144 -1.04 -3.46 -6.95
C PRO A 144 0.45 -3.57 -7.33
N GLU A 145 0.75 -3.76 -8.62
CA GLU A 145 2.12 -3.86 -9.14
C GLU A 145 2.94 -2.56 -9.01
N ALA A 146 2.29 -1.41 -8.79
CA ALA A 146 2.92 -0.13 -8.55
C ALA A 146 3.06 0.23 -7.05
N VAL A 147 2.45 -0.57 -6.17
CA VAL A 147 2.41 -0.32 -4.73
C VAL A 147 3.54 -1.09 -4.04
N GLY A 148 4.71 -0.46 -3.97
CA GLY A 148 5.87 -0.97 -3.23
C GLY A 148 6.18 -0.20 -1.95
N ALA A 149 7.17 -0.64 -1.19
CA ALA A 149 7.55 -0.02 0.09
C ALA A 149 7.83 1.49 -0.02
N ARG A 150 8.57 1.91 -1.06
CA ARG A 150 8.86 3.33 -1.33
C ARG A 150 7.61 4.15 -1.66
N TRP A 151 6.64 3.53 -2.31
CA TRP A 151 5.36 4.17 -2.61
C TRP A 151 4.60 4.42 -1.30
N ILE A 152 4.51 3.39 -0.44
CA ILE A 152 3.81 3.48 0.85
C ILE A 152 4.45 4.55 1.75
N GLU A 153 5.78 4.59 1.85
CA GLU A 153 6.49 5.60 2.65
C GLU A 153 6.18 7.05 2.20
N ARG A 154 6.13 7.28 0.88
CA ARG A 154 5.79 8.58 0.31
C ARG A 154 4.34 8.95 0.63
N GLU A 155 3.40 8.03 0.45
CA GLU A 155 1.98 8.29 0.72
C GLU A 155 1.72 8.46 2.22
N PHE A 156 2.40 7.71 3.09
CA PHE A 156 2.33 7.88 4.54
C PHE A 156 2.80 9.28 4.98
N THR A 157 3.92 9.74 4.41
CA THR A 157 4.45 11.09 4.65
C THR A 157 3.44 12.15 4.20
N ALA A 158 2.86 11.99 3.02
CA ALA A 158 1.86 12.91 2.49
C ALA A 158 0.56 12.90 3.32
N ALA A 159 0.12 11.74 3.80
CA ALA A 159 -1.02 11.62 4.70
C ALA A 159 -0.78 12.37 6.03
N THR A 160 0.40 12.19 6.62
CA THR A 160 0.79 12.87 7.86
C THR A 160 0.86 14.39 7.67
N GLN A 161 1.38 14.87 6.54
CA GLN A 161 1.40 16.31 6.20
C GLN A 161 0.00 16.91 6.04
N ARG A 162 -1.01 16.08 5.74
CA ARG A 162 -2.43 16.48 5.70
C ARG A 162 -3.14 16.36 7.05
N GLY A 163 -2.39 16.08 8.13
CA GLY A 163 -2.94 15.97 9.48
C GLY A 163 -3.62 14.64 9.77
N ARG A 164 -3.41 13.59 8.95
CA ARG A 164 -3.85 12.23 9.31
C ARG A 164 -3.04 11.76 10.52
N ALA A 165 -3.74 11.20 11.50
CA ALA A 165 -3.16 10.73 12.75
C ALA A 165 -3.77 9.37 13.14
N PRO A 166 -3.09 8.60 14.01
CA PRO A 166 -3.66 7.39 14.61
C PRO A 166 -4.94 7.71 15.38
N PHE A 167 -5.83 6.71 15.48
CA PHE A 167 -7.02 6.82 16.34
C PHE A 167 -6.63 6.87 17.82
N GLY A 168 -7.44 7.56 18.62
CA GLY A 168 -7.24 7.66 20.07
C GLY A 168 -7.34 6.30 20.78
N ALA A 169 -6.69 6.18 21.94
CA ALA A 169 -6.62 4.93 22.70
C ALA A 169 -8.00 4.33 23.02
N ASP A 170 -8.99 5.16 23.37
CA ASP A 170 -10.35 4.72 23.67
C ASP A 170 -11.04 4.10 22.43
N ALA A 171 -10.85 4.68 21.25
CA ALA A 171 -11.39 4.14 20.00
C ALA A 171 -10.74 2.79 19.65
N ILE A 172 -9.42 2.67 19.85
CA ILE A 172 -8.71 1.39 19.66
C ILE A 172 -9.19 0.33 20.64
N ALA A 173 -9.35 0.69 21.92
CA ALA A 173 -9.85 -0.23 22.95
C ALA A 173 -11.28 -0.69 22.62
N ALA A 174 -12.15 0.23 22.20
CA ALA A 174 -13.52 -0.09 21.78
C ALA A 174 -13.51 -1.05 20.58
N ALA A 175 -12.74 -0.75 19.53
CA ALA A 175 -12.65 -1.61 18.34
C ALA A 175 -12.13 -3.01 18.66
N ARG A 176 -11.12 -3.12 19.52
CA ARG A 176 -10.62 -4.43 19.99
C ARG A 176 -11.66 -5.17 20.82
N GLY A 177 -12.41 -4.46 21.66
CA GLY A 177 -13.52 -5.02 22.42
C GLY A 177 -14.60 -5.60 21.52
N GLN A 178 -14.91 -4.94 20.39
CA GLN A 178 -15.84 -5.46 19.38
C GLN A 178 -15.28 -6.65 18.60
N GLY A 179 -13.98 -6.65 18.28
CA GLY A 179 -13.35 -7.75 17.54
C GLY A 179 -13.18 -9.05 18.35
N GLY A 180 -13.12 -8.95 19.68
CA GLY A 180 -13.06 -10.10 20.57
C GLY A 180 -11.65 -10.66 20.78
N ALA A 181 -11.57 -11.98 21.03
CA ALA A 181 -10.30 -12.66 21.30
C ALA A 181 -9.48 -12.88 20.03
N PRO A 182 -8.14 -12.93 20.11
CA PRO A 182 -7.29 -13.32 18.99
C PRO A 182 -7.75 -14.62 18.33
N ILE A 183 -7.75 -14.63 16.99
CA ILE A 183 -8.17 -15.78 16.20
C ILE A 183 -6.97 -16.51 15.61
N VAL A 184 -7.06 -17.84 15.56
CA VAL A 184 -6.12 -18.70 14.84
C VAL A 184 -6.94 -19.54 13.89
N VAL A 185 -6.61 -19.51 12.61
CA VAL A 185 -7.29 -20.27 11.57
C VAL A 185 -6.29 -21.00 10.70
N ARG A 186 -6.72 -22.07 10.05
CA ARG A 186 -5.81 -22.91 9.26
C ARG A 186 -5.23 -22.15 8.07
N ASP A 187 -6.10 -21.52 7.29
CA ASP A 187 -5.75 -20.97 5.99
C ASP A 187 -6.56 -19.71 5.67
N ARG A 188 -6.31 -19.15 4.48
CA ARG A 188 -7.02 -17.96 4.00
C ARG A 188 -8.52 -18.19 3.83
N VAL A 189 -8.96 -19.39 3.46
CA VAL A 189 -10.38 -19.69 3.22
C VAL A 189 -11.15 -19.61 4.53
N GLU A 190 -10.58 -20.11 5.63
CA GLU A 190 -11.19 -19.97 6.96
C GLU A 190 -11.25 -18.51 7.43
N LEU A 191 -10.19 -17.72 7.20
CA LEU A 191 -10.20 -16.28 7.49
C LEU A 191 -11.28 -15.54 6.68
N ASP A 192 -11.41 -15.85 5.39
CA ASP A 192 -12.42 -15.23 4.52
C ASP A 192 -13.85 -15.56 4.99
N ARG A 193 -14.11 -16.76 5.52
CA ARG A 193 -15.43 -17.09 6.09
C ARG A 193 -15.75 -16.26 7.32
N LEU A 194 -14.78 -16.02 8.20
CA LEU A 194 -14.95 -15.12 9.35
C LEU A 194 -15.20 -13.68 8.89
N ALA A 195 -14.43 -13.21 7.90
CA ALA A 195 -14.64 -11.90 7.32
C ALA A 195 -16.01 -11.76 6.63
N ALA A 196 -16.53 -12.82 6.01
CA ALA A 196 -17.87 -12.82 5.44
C ALA A 196 -18.94 -12.60 6.52
N GLN A 197 -18.77 -13.18 7.71
CA GLN A 197 -19.66 -12.89 8.85
C GLN A 197 -19.58 -11.42 9.27
N TRP A 198 -18.37 -10.84 9.31
CA TRP A 198 -18.19 -9.42 9.61
C TRP A 198 -18.81 -8.52 8.55
N ILE A 199 -18.79 -8.92 7.26
CA ILE A 199 -19.50 -8.18 6.20
C ILE A 199 -21.01 -8.24 6.43
N LEU A 200 -21.57 -9.41 6.78
CA LEU A 200 -23.01 -9.53 7.06
C LEU A 200 -23.45 -8.69 8.26
N GLU A 201 -22.60 -8.56 9.27
CA GLU A 201 -22.88 -7.79 10.48
C GLU A 201 -22.69 -6.28 10.28
N HIS A 202 -21.57 -5.89 9.68
CA HIS A 202 -21.16 -4.49 9.61
C HIS A 202 -21.49 -3.82 8.27
N ALA A 203 -21.64 -4.56 7.18
CA ALA A 203 -21.95 -4.02 5.85
C ALA A 203 -23.05 -4.86 5.17
N PRO A 204 -24.24 -5.00 5.78
CA PRO A 204 -25.30 -5.88 5.28
C PRO A 204 -25.76 -5.53 3.86
N GLU A 205 -25.57 -4.28 3.42
CA GLU A 205 -25.81 -3.83 2.04
C GLU A 205 -24.94 -4.57 1.02
N GLU A 206 -23.80 -5.13 1.45
CA GLU A 206 -22.86 -5.89 0.64
C GLU A 206 -22.98 -7.41 0.85
N LYS A 207 -24.15 -7.89 1.31
CA LYS A 207 -24.44 -9.31 1.52
C LYS A 207 -24.02 -10.21 0.34
N ALA A 208 -24.23 -9.76 -0.89
CA ALA A 208 -23.87 -10.55 -2.08
C ALA A 208 -22.37 -10.90 -2.11
N ARG A 209 -21.50 -10.02 -1.60
CA ARG A 209 -20.06 -10.28 -1.47
C ARG A 209 -19.78 -11.33 -0.41
N ALA A 210 -20.42 -11.23 0.76
CA ALA A 210 -20.29 -12.24 1.81
C ALA A 210 -20.77 -13.62 1.34
N ASP A 211 -21.91 -13.68 0.64
CA ASP A 211 -22.44 -14.93 0.11
C ASP A 211 -21.46 -15.63 -0.84
N GLN A 212 -20.78 -14.87 -1.71
CA GLN A 212 -19.74 -15.40 -2.60
C GLN A 212 -18.56 -16.00 -1.83
N MET A 213 -18.12 -15.35 -0.74
CA MET A 213 -17.02 -15.83 0.10
C MET A 213 -17.37 -17.11 0.88
N LEU A 214 -18.66 -17.35 1.13
CA LEU A 214 -19.14 -18.53 1.85
C LEU A 214 -19.35 -19.75 0.93
N VAL A 215 -19.29 -19.58 -0.39
CA VAL A 215 -19.42 -20.69 -1.34
C VAL A 215 -18.26 -21.68 -1.14
N PRO A 216 -18.53 -22.99 -0.97
CA PRO A 216 -17.48 -23.99 -0.88
C PRO A 216 -16.62 -24.00 -2.14
N VAL A 217 -15.29 -23.87 -1.97
CA VAL A 217 -14.35 -24.03 -3.08
C VAL A 217 -14.24 -25.53 -3.36
N THR A 218 -14.89 -26.01 -4.42
CA THR A 218 -14.68 -27.37 -4.93
C THR A 218 -13.26 -27.43 -5.48
N ARG A 219 -12.37 -28.15 -4.80
CA ARG A 219 -11.01 -28.47 -5.28
C ARG A 219 -11.02 -29.83 -5.97
#